data_AF-A0A3C1Y9I5-F1
#
_entry.id   AF-A0A3C1Y9I5-F1
#
_cell.length_a   1.000
_cell.length_b   1.000
_cell.length_c   1.000
_cell.angle_alpha   90.00
_cell.angle_beta   90.00
_cell.angle_gamma   90.00
#
_symmetry.space_group_name_H-M   'P 1'
#
loop_
_entity.id
_entity.type
_entity.pdbx_description
1 polymer ?
#
loop_
_entity_poly.entity_id
_entity_poly.type
_entity_poly.pdbx_seq_one_letter_code
_entity_poly.pdbx_strand_id
1 'polypeptide(L)'
;MIICFSGTGNSRMVALELQRHLGGDVVQLAGGLLLNPSGTVLEVPQGEDVVWVFPVYSWGVPPVVARFIRRSKIKGAHQCRHFMVCTCGD
;
A
#
# COMPACT_ATOMS: atom_id res chain seq x y z
N MET A 1 -3.96 -7.45 -4.25
CA MET A 1 -4.29 -6.21 -3.50
C MET A 1 -3.16 -5.21 -3.63
N ILE A 2 -3.47 -3.95 -3.96
CA ILE A 2 -2.49 -2.87 -4.10
C ILE A 2 -2.74 -1.84 -3.00
N ILE A 3 -1.81 -1.68 -2.07
CA ILE A 3 -1.89 -0.71 -0.97
C ILE A 3 -1.06 0.52 -1.32
N CYS A 4 -1.72 1.67 -1.48
CA CYS A 4 -1.09 2.87 -2.04
C CYS A 4 -1.13 4.05 -1.06
N PHE A 5 0.03 4.63 -0.74
CA PHE A 5 0.13 5.96 -0.17
C PHE A 5 0.70 6.93 -1.22
N SER A 6 0.10 8.11 -1.35
CA SER A 6 0.55 9.11 -2.33
C SER A 6 0.34 10.50 -1.76
N GLY A 7 1.41 11.29 -1.69
CA GLY A 7 1.33 12.70 -1.28
C GLY A 7 0.80 13.59 -2.40
N THR A 8 1.38 13.49 -3.61
CA THR A 8 1.12 14.41 -4.73
C THR A 8 0.54 13.75 -5.98
N GLY A 9 0.40 12.42 -6.02
CA GLY A 9 -0.32 11.71 -7.08
C GLY A 9 0.53 10.71 -7.88
N ASN A 10 1.85 10.84 -7.89
CA ASN A 10 2.73 9.98 -8.69
C ASN A 10 2.59 8.49 -8.32
N SER A 11 2.65 8.17 -7.02
CA SER A 11 2.50 6.79 -6.55
C SER A 11 1.08 6.26 -6.80
N ARG A 12 0.06 7.13 -6.76
CA ARG A 12 -1.31 6.76 -7.13
C ARG A 12 -1.43 6.43 -8.62
N MET A 13 -0.79 7.20 -9.50
CA MET A 13 -0.76 6.89 -10.93
C MET A 13 -0.13 5.52 -11.19
N VAL A 14 1.00 5.22 -10.52
CA VAL A 14 1.63 3.90 -10.60
C VAL A 14 0.72 2.78 -10.08
N ALA A 15 0.05 2.99 -8.93
CA ALA A 15 -0.87 2.00 -8.38
C ALA A 15 -2.05 1.69 -9.33
N LEU A 16 -2.60 2.71 -10.00
CA LEU A 16 -3.67 2.54 -10.97
C LEU A 16 -3.19 1.83 -12.24
N GLU A 17 -1.96 2.11 -12.70
CA GLU A 17 -1.41 1.39 -13.85
C GLU A 17 -1.13 -0.08 -13.51
N LEU A 18 -0.61 -0.37 -12.31
CA LEU A 18 -0.47 -1.74 -11.82
C LEU A 18 -1.83 -2.45 -11.74
N GLN A 19 -2.86 -1.79 -11.21
CA GLN A 19 -4.21 -2.34 -11.16
C GLN A 19 -4.73 -2.70 -12.56
N ARG A 20 -4.46 -1.85 -13.55
CA ARG A 20 -4.91 -2.06 -14.93
C ARG A 20 -4.36 -3.35 -15.56
N HIS A 21 -3.15 -3.77 -15.16
CA HIS A 21 -2.51 -4.99 -15.68
C HIS A 21 -2.69 -6.21 -14.79
N LEU A 22 -2.68 -6.02 -13.47
CA LEU A 22 -2.69 -7.10 -12.49
C LEU A 22 -4.10 -7.39 -11.95
N GLY A 23 -5.04 -6.48 -12.12
CA GLY A 23 -6.33 -6.50 -11.44
C GLY A 23 -6.23 -6.19 -9.95
N GLY A 24 -7.26 -6.61 -9.21
CA GLY A 24 -7.37 -6.42 -7.76
C GLY A 24 -7.73 -5.00 -7.34
N ASP A 25 -7.89 -4.80 -6.03
CA ASP A 25 -8.28 -3.50 -5.46
C ASP A 25 -7.08 -2.61 -5.12
N VAL A 26 -7.23 -1.31 -5.39
CA VAL A 26 -6.33 -0.26 -4.89
C VAL A 26 -6.88 0.31 -3.58
N VAL A 27 -6.23 -0.04 -2.48
CA VAL A 27 -6.51 0.49 -1.15
C VAL A 27 -5.66 1.74 -0.93
N GLN A 28 -6.30 2.91 -1.02
CA GLN A 28 -5.62 4.18 -0.73
C GLN A 28 -5.45 4.39 0.78
N LEU A 29 -4.21 4.50 1.23
CA LEU A 29 -3.87 4.89 2.59
C LEU A 29 -4.15 6.38 2.78
N ALA A 30 -5.35 6.69 3.30
CA ALA A 30 -5.80 8.04 3.62
C ALA A 30 -6.71 8.03 4.85
N GLY A 31 -6.91 9.21 5.44
CA GLY A 31 -7.88 9.43 6.53
C GLY A 31 -7.77 8.40 7.66
N GLY A 32 -8.89 7.71 7.94
CA GLY A 32 -9.02 6.74 9.02
C GLY A 32 -7.98 5.62 8.99
N LEU A 33 -7.59 5.13 7.80
CA LEU A 33 -6.58 4.08 7.68
C LEU A 33 -5.20 4.53 8.16
N LEU A 34 -4.84 5.81 7.95
CA LEU A 34 -3.58 6.37 8.46
C LEU A 34 -3.67 6.74 9.94
N LEU A 35 -4.81 7.27 10.39
CA LEU A 35 -5.02 7.74 11.76
C LEU A 35 -5.18 6.57 12.75
N ASN A 36 -5.88 5.51 12.36
CA ASN A 36 -6.09 4.30 13.15
C ASN A 36 -5.89 3.03 12.30
N PRO A 37 -4.63 2.65 11.97
CA PRO A 37 -4.34 1.49 11.12
C PRO A 37 -4.91 0.16 11.63
N SER A 38 -5.13 0.03 12.94
CA SER A 38 -5.65 -1.19 13.56
C SER A 38 -7.17 -1.22 13.64
N GLY A 39 -7.85 -0.12 13.30
CA GLY A 39 -9.31 0.04 13.36
C GLY A 39 -10.06 -0.59 12.18
N THR A 40 -9.35 -0.94 11.11
CA THR A 40 -9.91 -1.64 9.95
C THR A 40 -9.08 -2.89 9.67
N VAL A 41 -9.76 -4.00 9.43
CA VAL A 41 -9.12 -5.24 9.00
C VAL A 41 -9.21 -5.31 7.48
N LEU A 42 -8.06 -5.33 6.81
CA LEU A 42 -7.98 -5.63 5.39
C LEU A 42 -7.92 -7.15 5.20
N GLU A 43 -8.36 -7.62 4.05
CA GLU A 43 -8.34 -9.04 3.70
C GLU A 43 -7.75 -9.20 2.30
N VAL A 44 -6.66 -9.95 2.19
CA VAL A 44 -6.07 -10.27 0.89
C VAL A 44 -6.97 -11.28 0.20
N PRO A 45 -7.50 -10.97 -1.01
CA PRO A 45 -8.29 -11.94 -1.76
C PRO A 45 -7.48 -13.21 -2.08
N GLN A 46 -8.15 -14.35 -2.13
CA GLN A 46 -7.48 -15.63 -2.38
C GLN A 46 -6.76 -15.61 -3.73
N GLY A 47 -5.48 -16.00 -3.73
CA GLY A 47 -4.64 -16.04 -4.93
C GLY A 47 -4.05 -14.69 -5.36
N GLU A 48 -4.32 -13.60 -4.63
CA GLU A 48 -3.69 -12.31 -4.86
C GLU A 48 -2.45 -12.11 -3.98
N ASP A 49 -1.47 -11.36 -4.51
CA ASP A 49 -0.32 -10.86 -3.77
C ASP A 49 -0.58 -9.43 -3.24
N VAL A 50 0.22 -8.99 -2.26
CA VAL A 50 0.17 -7.62 -1.72
C VAL A 50 1.25 -6.77 -2.38
N VAL A 51 0.86 -5.68 -3.02
CA VAL A 51 1.78 -4.70 -3.61
C VAL A 51 1.73 -3.40 -2.82
N TRP A 52 2.85 -2.99 -2.23
CA TRP A 52 2.99 -1.73 -1.52
C TRP A 52 3.49 -0.64 -2.48
N VAL A 53 2.74 0.45 -2.61
CA VAL A 53 3.09 1.57 -3.50
C VAL A 53 3.16 2.86 -2.72
N PHE A 54 4.32 3.52 -2.70
CA PHE A 54 4.52 4.77 -1.95
C PHE A 54 5.70 5.59 -2.46
N PRO A 55 5.77 6.91 -2.18
CA PRO A 55 6.95 7.70 -2.50
C PRO A 55 8.12 7.39 -1.56
N VAL A 56 9.34 7.59 -2.03
CA VAL A 56 10.52 7.67 -1.14
C VAL A 56 10.50 9.03 -0.46
N TYR A 57 10.49 9.06 0.88
CA TYR A 57 10.66 10.28 1.68
C TYR A 57 12.01 10.21 2.40
N SER A 58 12.88 11.19 2.16
CA SER A 58 14.21 11.28 2.79
C SER A 58 14.96 9.95 2.77
N TRP A 59 15.11 9.34 1.59
CA TRP A 59 15.81 8.06 1.37
C TRP A 59 15.16 6.83 2.01
N GLY A 60 13.90 6.90 2.43
CA GLY A 60 13.22 5.78 3.06
C GLY A 60 11.72 5.72 2.86
N VAL A 61 11.11 4.77 3.56
CA VAL A 61 9.65 4.61 3.63
C VAL A 61 9.05 5.80 4.38
N PRO A 62 7.96 6.42 3.89
CA PRO A 62 7.29 7.49 4.62
C PRO A 62 6.89 7.04 6.03
N PRO A 63 7.15 7.82 7.09
CA PRO A 63 6.85 7.42 8.46
C PRO A 63 5.40 6.99 8.69
N VAL A 64 4.45 7.60 7.96
CA VAL A 64 3.02 7.24 8.00
C VAL A 64 2.76 5.85 7.43
N VAL A 65 3.48 5.44 6.39
CA VAL A 65 3.40 4.10 5.79
C VAL A 65 4.07 3.07 6.70
N ALA A 66 5.26 3.37 7.24
CA ALA A 66 5.93 2.49 8.19
C ALA A 66 5.07 2.24 9.44
N ARG A 67 4.41 3.29 9.96
CA ARG A 67 3.42 3.16 11.05
C ARG A 67 2.24 2.28 10.66
N PHE A 68 1.72 2.44 9.45
CA PHE A 68 0.63 1.61 8.94
C PHE A 68 1.04 0.14 8.89
N ILE A 69 2.16 -0.20 8.24
CA ILE A 69 2.68 -1.57 8.13
C ILE A 69 2.82 -2.23 9.51
N ARG A 70 3.33 -1.50 10.51
CA ARG A 70 3.52 -2.03 11.87
C ARG A 70 2.21 -2.32 12.61
N ARG A 71 1.13 -1.60 12.30
CA ARG A 71 -0.12 -1.60 13.09
C ARG A 71 -1.33 -2.17 12.35
N SER A 72 -1.26 -2.29 11.03
CA SER A 72 -2.35 -2.79 10.20
C SER A 72 -2.68 -4.24 10.52
N LYS A 73 -3.95 -4.59 10.43
CA LYS A 73 -4.42 -5.97 10.48
C LYS A 73 -4.81 -6.39 9.07
N ILE A 74 -4.06 -7.32 8.49
CA ILE A 74 -4.29 -7.80 7.13
C ILE A 74 -4.42 -9.33 7.16
N LYS A 75 -5.65 -9.83 7.02
CA LYS A 75 -5.92 -11.26 6.91
C LYS A 75 -5.34 -11.81 5.60
N GLY A 76 -4.77 -13.00 5.65
CA GLY A 76 -4.16 -13.66 4.48
C GLY A 76 -2.76 -13.15 4.11
N ALA A 77 -2.29 -12.01 4.66
CA ALA A 77 -0.99 -11.43 4.27
C ALA A 77 0.21 -12.39 4.43
N HIS A 78 0.22 -13.22 5.47
CA HIS A 78 1.31 -14.18 5.72
C HIS A 78 1.34 -15.36 4.73
N GLN A 79 0.33 -15.51 3.87
CA GLN A 79 0.18 -16.61 2.92
C GLN A 79 0.46 -16.20 1.48
N CYS A 80 0.68 -14.91 1.23
CA CYS A 80 0.93 -14.36 -0.09
C CYS A 80 2.30 -13.69 -0.17
N ARG A 81 2.74 -13.36 -1.37
CA ARG A 81 3.97 -12.60 -1.58
C ARG A 81 3.70 -11.13 -1.32
N HIS A 82 4.77 -10.44 -0.94
CA HIS A 82 4.78 -8.99 -0.82
C HIS A 82 5.75 -8.40 -1.83
N PHE A 83 5.29 -7.41 -2.58
CA PHE A 83 6.09 -6.61 -3.50
C PHE A 83 6.08 -5.15 -3.06
N MET A 84 7.14 -4.42 -3.40
CA MET A 84 7.24 -3.00 -3.13
C MET A 84 7.57 -2.26 -4.43
N VAL A 85 6.85 -1.18 -4.68
CA VAL A 85 7.12 -0.22 -5.74
C VAL A 85 7.22 1.17 -5.12
N CYS A 86 8.39 1.77 -5.22
CA CYS A 86 8.62 3.12 -4.71
C CYS A 86 8.76 4.11 -5.86
N THR A 87 8.06 5.24 -5.79
CA THR A 87 8.32 6.37 -6.69
C THR A 87 9.33 7.29 -6.05
N CYS A 88 10.45 7.55 -6.72
CA CYS A 88 11.46 8.52 -6.31
C CYS A 88 11.44 9.72 -7.26
N GLY A 89 11.79 10.89 -6.72
CA GLY A 89 12.30 12.00 -7.50
C GLY A 89 13.81 12.09 -7.27
N ASP A 90 14.52 12.71 -8.20
CA ASP A 90 15.92 13.14 -8.00
C ASP A 90 15.94 14.41 -7.13
#